data_AF-M7A3M2-F1
#
_entry.id   AF-M7A3M2-F1
#
_cell.length_a   1.000
_cell.length_b   1.000
_cell.length_c   1.000
_cell.angle_alpha   90.00
_cell.angle_beta   90.00
_cell.angle_gamma   90.00
#
_symmetry.space_group_name_H-M   'P 1'
#
loop_
_entity.id
_entity.type
_entity.pdbx_description
1 polymer ?
#
loop_
_entity_poly.entity_id
_entity_poly.type
_entity_poly.pdbx_seq_one_letter_code
_entity_poly.pdbx_strand_id
1 'polypeptide(L)'
;MPGVGMITSLAIMSYMGNCKRFSSAKQAAYYVGLVPRVDISGDSAYYGRIVNRGCHSIRRVIVQAAWSLVRCQYGGKIKEFYQRLYPKKGAKKSIIATSRKMIEILYTMIKTGELFDSMPEKVLNRKLTQYGLM
;
A
#
# COMPACT_ATOMS: atom_id res chain seq x y z
N MET A 1 -4.82 4.60 -8.64
CA MET A 1 -4.04 5.16 -7.52
C MET A 1 -2.70 5.74 -8.03
N PRO A 2 -2.23 6.89 -7.52
CA PRO A 2 -0.88 7.41 -7.78
C PRO A 2 0.22 6.46 -7.30
N GLY A 3 1.41 6.53 -7.90
CA GLY A 3 2.55 5.66 -7.55
C GLY A 3 2.44 4.20 -8.01
N VAL A 4 1.25 3.74 -8.40
CA VAL A 4 1.03 2.43 -9.04
C VAL A 4 0.80 2.62 -10.54
N GLY A 5 1.63 1.95 -11.34
CA GLY A 5 1.48 1.81 -12.80
C GLY A 5 1.19 0.36 -13.20
N MET A 6 1.09 0.10 -14.51
CA MET A 6 0.63 -1.17 -15.07
C MET A 6 1.42 -2.40 -14.58
N ILE A 7 2.75 -2.34 -14.60
CA ILE A 7 3.61 -3.45 -14.15
C ILE A 7 3.44 -3.68 -12.64
N THR A 8 3.43 -2.60 -11.85
CA THR A 8 3.23 -2.65 -10.41
C THR A 8 1.85 -3.22 -10.06
N SER A 9 0.80 -2.81 -10.75
CA SER A 9 -0.56 -3.33 -10.53
C SER A 9 -0.64 -4.81 -10.89
N LEU A 10 -0.08 -5.21 -12.02
CA LEU A 10 -0.06 -6.62 -12.43
C LEU A 10 0.69 -7.47 -11.42
N ALA A 11 1.88 -7.05 -10.98
CA ALA A 11 2.65 -7.77 -9.97
C ALA A 11 1.89 -7.93 -8.64
N ILE A 12 1.23 -6.87 -8.17
CA ILE A 12 0.43 -6.92 -6.93
C ILE A 12 -0.79 -7.83 -7.11
N MET A 13 -1.52 -7.70 -8.22
CA MET A 13 -2.68 -8.54 -8.51
C MET A 13 -2.30 -10.02 -8.63
N SER A 14 -1.23 -10.34 -9.36
CA SER A 14 -0.73 -11.71 -9.50
C SER A 14 -0.30 -12.31 -8.16
N TYR A 15 0.30 -11.52 -7.28
CA TYR A 15 0.71 -12.01 -5.95
C TYR A 15 -0.47 -12.18 -4.98
N MET A 16 -1.42 -11.23 -4.99
CA MET A 16 -2.60 -11.30 -4.14
C MET A 16 -3.56 -12.40 -4.60
N GLY A 17 -3.65 -12.63 -5.90
CA GLY A 17 -4.59 -13.56 -6.51
C GLY A 17 -6.03 -13.17 -6.22
N ASN A 18 -6.88 -14.17 -5.94
CA ASN A 18 -8.27 -13.92 -5.58
C ASN A 18 -8.37 -13.21 -4.22
N CYS A 19 -8.79 -11.94 -4.24
CA CYS A 19 -8.91 -11.13 -3.02
C CYS A 19 -9.95 -11.65 -2.02
N LYS A 20 -10.89 -12.51 -2.43
CA LYS A 20 -11.84 -13.18 -1.51
C LYS A 20 -11.16 -14.11 -0.50
N ARG A 21 -9.89 -14.49 -0.73
CA ARG A 21 -9.10 -15.30 0.21
C ARG A 21 -8.77 -14.57 1.51
N PHE A 22 -8.84 -13.24 1.51
CA PHE A 22 -8.55 -12.43 2.68
C PHE A 22 -9.85 -12.01 3.34
N SER A 23 -9.95 -12.17 4.66
CA SER A 23 -11.08 -11.68 5.45
C SER A 23 -11.07 -10.16 5.60
N SER A 24 -9.89 -9.54 5.58
CA SER A 24 -9.71 -8.11 5.79
C SER A 24 -8.48 -7.53 5.09
N ALA A 25 -8.49 -6.21 4.90
CA ALA A 25 -7.35 -5.44 4.38
C ALA A 25 -6.08 -5.62 5.24
N LYS A 26 -6.25 -5.75 6.57
CA LYS A 26 -5.16 -6.02 7.51
C LYS A 26 -4.51 -7.38 7.23
N GLN A 27 -5.29 -8.40 6.88
CA GLN A 27 -4.78 -9.72 6.52
C GLN A 27 -4.00 -9.67 5.19
N ALA A 28 -4.47 -8.90 4.21
CA ALA A 28 -3.71 -8.66 2.98
C ALA A 28 -2.35 -7.98 3.25
N ALA A 29 -2.32 -6.97 4.13
CA ALA A 29 -1.07 -6.33 4.54
C ALA A 29 -0.12 -7.28 5.28
N TYR A 30 -0.67 -8.18 6.11
CA TYR A 30 0.10 -9.23 6.78
C TYR A 30 0.69 -10.22 5.76
N TYR A 31 -0.08 -10.63 4.75
CA TYR A 31 0.35 -11.57 3.71
C TYR A 31 1.52 -11.03 2.86
N VAL A 32 1.58 -9.71 2.64
CA VAL A 32 2.72 -9.05 1.98
C VAL A 32 3.93 -8.89 2.93
N GLY A 33 3.69 -8.90 4.25
CA GLY A 33 4.73 -8.71 5.25
C GLY A 33 5.04 -7.25 5.56
N LEU A 34 4.02 -6.38 5.55
CA LEU A 34 4.13 -4.96 5.90
C LEU A 34 3.62 -4.63 7.31
N VAL A 35 3.43 -5.66 8.14
CA VAL A 35 2.94 -5.55 9.52
C VAL A 35 4.11 -5.77 10.49
N PRO A 36 4.21 -4.99 11.59
CA PRO A 36 5.22 -5.25 12.63
C PRO A 36 5.01 -6.64 13.24
N ARG A 37 6.12 -7.30 13.60
CA ARG A 37 6.09 -8.46 14.48
C ARG A 37 5.64 -7.99 15.85
N VAL A 38 4.66 -8.71 16.41
CA VAL A 38 4.18 -8.49 17.77
C VAL A 38 4.65 -9.68 18.60
N ASP A 39 5.28 -9.41 19.73
CA ASP A 39 5.63 -10.40 20.74
C ASP A 39 4.82 -10.09 21.99
N ILE A 40 4.04 -11.06 22.48
CA ILE A 40 3.13 -10.88 23.61
C ILE A 40 3.47 -11.92 24.65
N SER A 41 3.89 -11.47 25.83
CA SER A 41 4.23 -12.32 26.97
C SER A 41 3.45 -11.82 28.19
N GLY A 42 2.43 -12.57 28.62
CA GLY A 42 1.53 -12.17 29.72
C GLY A 42 0.90 -10.80 29.44
N ASP A 43 1.18 -9.82 30.30
CA ASP A 43 0.60 -8.47 30.24
C ASP A 43 1.36 -7.49 29.31
N SER A 44 2.47 -7.91 28.70
CA SER A 44 3.31 -7.03 27.89
C SER A 44 3.24 -7.35 26.40
N ALA A 45 3.06 -6.31 25.57
CA ALA A 45 3.07 -6.41 24.12
C ALA A 45 4.21 -5.56 23.51
N TYR A 46 5.16 -6.22 22.86
CA TYR A 46 6.29 -5.58 22.19
C TYR A 46 6.11 -5.56 20.67
N TYR A 47 6.34 -4.40 20.05
CA TYR A 47 6.24 -4.21 18.60
C TYR A 47 7.63 -4.02 17.98
N GLY A 48 8.07 -5.03 17.23
CA GLY A 48 9.40 -5.08 16.62
C GLY A 48 9.44 -4.67 15.15
N ARG A 49 10.42 -5.24 14.42
CA ARG A 49 10.58 -5.08 12.96
C ARG A 49 9.38 -5.65 12.20
N ILE A 50 9.23 -5.31 10.93
CA ILE A 50 8.24 -5.97 10.07
C ILE A 50 8.46 -7.48 10.03
N VAL A 51 7.37 -8.24 9.90
CA VAL A 51 7.45 -9.69 9.77
C VAL A 51 8.25 -10.05 8.51
N ASN A 52 9.17 -11.00 8.63
CA ASN A 52 9.92 -11.54 7.48
C ASN A 52 9.10 -12.55 6.66
N ARG A 53 7.78 -12.58 6.86
CA ARG A 53 6.84 -13.43 6.14
C ARG A 53 6.34 -12.67 4.91
N GLY A 54 6.22 -13.33 3.77
CA GLY A 54 5.78 -12.75 2.50
C GLY A 54 6.90 -12.44 1.50
N CYS A 55 6.53 -12.20 0.25
CA CYS A 55 7.46 -12.05 -0.86
C CYS A 55 8.25 -10.73 -0.81
N HIS A 56 9.58 -10.84 -0.76
CA HIS A 56 10.51 -9.70 -0.74
C HIS A 56 10.39 -8.82 -1.98
N SER A 57 10.16 -9.41 -3.15
CA SER A 57 10.01 -8.67 -4.41
C SER A 57 8.76 -7.80 -4.39
N ILE A 58 7.63 -8.32 -3.94
CA ILE A 58 6.38 -7.56 -3.84
C ILE A 58 6.49 -6.46 -2.78
N ARG A 59 7.15 -6.74 -1.66
CA ARG A 59 7.45 -5.72 -0.65
C ARG A 59 8.26 -4.57 -1.24
N ARG A 60 9.30 -4.85 -2.03
CA ARG A 60 10.09 -3.82 -2.72
C ARG A 60 9.24 -3.02 -3.70
N VAL A 61 8.44 -3.70 -4.52
CA VAL A 61 7.54 -3.06 -5.50
C VAL A 61 6.57 -2.08 -4.81
N ILE A 62 5.92 -2.50 -3.72
CA ILE A 62 4.98 -1.64 -2.98
C ILE A 62 5.70 -0.48 -2.30
N VAL A 63 6.89 -0.69 -1.73
CA VAL A 63 7.67 0.39 -1.11
C VAL A 63 8.13 1.43 -2.14
N GLN A 64 8.55 0.99 -3.34
CA GLN A 64 8.90 1.92 -4.42
C GLN A 64 7.67 2.69 -4.92
N ALA A 65 6.53 2.02 -5.04
CA ALA A 65 5.27 2.67 -5.39
C ALA A 65 4.85 3.69 -4.32
N ALA A 66 5.04 3.40 -3.04
CA ALA A 66 4.79 4.34 -1.95
C ALA A 66 5.72 5.56 -2.03
N TRP A 67 7.01 5.38 -2.37
CA TRP A 67 7.92 6.50 -2.59
C TRP A 67 7.50 7.39 -3.75
N SER A 68 7.08 6.78 -4.86
CA SER A 68 6.52 7.49 -6.00
C SER A 68 5.26 8.29 -5.61
N LEU A 69 4.36 7.67 -4.84
CA LEU A 69 3.13 8.31 -4.36
C LEU A 69 3.42 9.53 -3.48
N VAL A 70 4.33 9.40 -2.50
CA VAL A 70 4.64 10.49 -1.56
C VAL A 70 5.29 11.68 -2.27
N ARG A 71 6.07 11.43 -3.33
CA ARG A 71 6.66 12.49 -4.17
C ARG A 71 5.69 13.09 -5.18
N CYS A 72 4.59 12.40 -5.48
CA CYS A 72 3.57 12.89 -6.40
C CYS A 72 2.85 14.12 -5.80
N GLN A 73 2.51 15.09 -6.65
CA GLN A 73 1.65 16.22 -6.27
C GLN A 73 0.25 15.74 -5.85
N TYR A 74 -0.26 14.69 -6.51
CA TYR A 74 -1.60 14.14 -6.32
C TYR A 74 -1.65 12.97 -5.32
N GLY A 75 -0.69 12.88 -4.39
CA GLY A 75 -0.64 11.79 -3.40
C GLY A 75 -1.76 11.83 -2.35
N GLY A 76 -2.48 12.95 -2.25
CA GLY A 76 -3.67 13.13 -1.40
C GLY A 76 -3.48 12.71 0.06
N LYS A 77 -4.53 12.09 0.63
CA LYS A 77 -4.57 11.63 2.03
C LYS A 77 -3.45 10.65 2.39
N ILE A 78 -2.96 9.85 1.43
CA ILE A 78 -1.86 8.90 1.69
C ILE A 78 -0.53 9.64 1.85
N LYS A 79 -0.30 10.70 1.07
CA LYS A 79 0.88 11.57 1.22
C LYS A 79 0.85 12.33 2.54
N GLU A 80 -0.30 12.88 2.92
CA GLU A 80 -0.49 13.54 4.22
C GLU A 80 -0.21 12.59 5.39
N PHE A 81 -0.64 11.33 5.27
CA PHE A 81 -0.34 10.30 6.26
C PHE A 81 1.17 10.07 6.43
N TYR A 82 1.93 10.02 5.33
CA TYR A 82 3.39 9.95 5.39
C TYR A 82 3.99 11.18 6.09
N GLN A 83 3.57 12.37 5.67
CA GLN A 83 4.10 13.64 6.20
C GLN A 83 3.85 13.79 7.70
N ARG A 84 2.71 13.30 8.20
CA ARG A 84 2.37 13.30 9.64
C ARG A 84 3.27 12.36 10.45
N LEU A 85 3.68 11.23 9.87
CA LEU A 85 4.53 10.25 10.55
C LEU A 85 6.02 10.59 10.45
N TYR A 86 6.42 11.22 9.35
CA TYR A 86 7.80 11.57 9.05
C TYR A 86 8.57 12.24 10.21
N PRO A 87 8.08 13.34 10.83
CA PRO A 87 8.81 14.00 11.91
C PRO A 87 8.92 13.14 13.18
N LYS A 88 7.98 12.21 13.39
CA LYS A 88 7.93 11.37 14.62
C LYS A 88 8.73 10.08 14.50
N LYS A 89 8.83 9.51 13.30
CA LYS A 89 9.36 8.15 13.09
C LYS A 89 10.52 8.08 12.08
N GLY A 90 10.79 9.17 11.38
CA GLY A 90 11.76 9.24 10.30
C GLY A 90 11.29 8.59 9.00
N ALA A 91 12.08 8.77 7.94
CA ALA A 91 11.75 8.36 6.57
C ALA A 91 11.39 6.86 6.45
N LYS A 92 12.28 5.98 6.94
CA LYS A 92 12.17 4.52 6.75
C LYS A 92 10.93 3.92 7.42
N LYS A 93 10.64 4.30 8.66
CA LYS A 93 9.45 3.78 9.36
C LYS A 93 8.16 4.36 8.76
N SER A 94 8.19 5.63 8.37
CA SER A 94 7.03 6.30 7.79
C SER A 94 6.67 5.71 6.43
N ILE A 95 7.65 5.46 5.55
CA ILE A 95 7.35 4.86 4.23
C ILE A 95 6.80 3.44 4.34
N ILE A 96 7.26 2.65 5.32
CA ILE A 96 6.72 1.31 5.56
C ILE A 96 5.27 1.40 6.04
N ALA A 97 4.95 2.32 6.96
CA ALA A 97 3.57 2.55 7.38
C ALA A 97 2.69 3.01 6.22
N THR A 98 3.19 3.90 5.35
CA THR A 98 2.47 4.33 4.14
C THR A 98 2.28 3.18 3.15
N SER A 99 3.29 2.33 2.98
CA SER A 99 3.22 1.12 2.13
C SER A 99 2.13 0.17 2.62
N ARG A 100 2.03 -0.02 3.94
CA ARG A 100 0.95 -0.79 4.58
C ARG A 100 -0.42 -0.16 4.30
N LYS A 101 -0.56 1.16 4.47
CA LYS A 101 -1.82 1.85 4.18
C LYS A 101 -2.21 1.71 2.70
N MET A 102 -1.21 1.77 1.82
CA MET A 102 -1.39 1.64 0.39
C MET A 102 -1.92 0.26 -0.02
N ILE A 103 -1.40 -0.83 0.55
CA ILE A 103 -1.91 -2.18 0.27
C ILE A 103 -3.31 -2.41 0.84
N GLU A 104 -3.62 -1.83 2.01
CA GLU A 104 -4.97 -1.88 2.58
C GLU A 104 -5.99 -1.20 1.66
N ILE A 105 -5.63 -0.05 1.07
CA ILE A 105 -6.48 0.66 0.12
C ILE A 105 -6.61 -0.10 -1.21
N LEU A 106 -5.51 -0.63 -1.74
CA LEU A 106 -5.54 -1.47 -2.96
C LEU A 106 -6.45 -2.68 -2.80
N TYR A 107 -6.39 -3.35 -1.64
CA TYR A 107 -7.29 -4.44 -1.34
C TYR A 107 -8.76 -4.00 -1.36
N THR A 108 -9.09 -2.86 -0.75
CA THR A 108 -10.45 -2.33 -0.77
C THR A 108 -10.91 -2.00 -2.19
N MET A 109 -10.06 -1.33 -2.98
CA MET A 109 -10.37 -1.01 -4.38
C MET A 109 -10.66 -2.28 -5.21
N ILE A 110 -9.86 -3.34 -5.03
CA ILE A 110 -10.11 -4.61 -5.75
C ILE A 110 -11.41 -5.27 -5.27
N LYS A 111 -11.75 -5.14 -3.98
CA LYS A 111 -12.96 -5.73 -3.40
C LYS A 111 -14.24 -4.99 -3.82
N THR A 112 -14.22 -3.65 -3.84
CA THR A 112 -15.39 -2.83 -4.18
C THR A 112 -15.51 -2.54 -5.67
N GLY A 113 -14.42 -2.67 -6.43
CA GLY A 113 -14.35 -2.23 -7.82
C GLY A 113 -14.24 -0.71 -7.98
N GLU A 114 -14.16 0.03 -6.87
CA GLU A 114 -14.11 1.49 -6.89
C GLU A 114 -12.71 2.02 -7.18
N LEU A 115 -12.68 3.17 -7.85
CA LEU A 115 -11.45 3.87 -8.18
C LEU A 115 -10.91 4.64 -6.97
N PHE A 116 -9.64 5.01 -7.05
CA PHE A 116 -8.99 5.74 -5.97
C PHE A 116 -9.46 7.21 -5.94
N ASP A 117 -10.27 7.53 -4.93
CA ASP A 117 -10.96 8.82 -4.75
C ASP A 117 -10.03 10.05 -4.69
N SER A 118 -8.86 9.96 -4.06
CA SER A 118 -7.98 11.13 -3.88
C SER A 118 -7.18 11.54 -5.13
N MET A 119 -7.61 11.14 -6.33
CA MET A 119 -6.95 11.50 -7.59
C MET A 119 -7.80 12.48 -8.40
N PRO A 120 -7.26 13.61 -8.88
CA PRO A 120 -8.01 14.51 -9.75
C PRO A 120 -8.47 13.81 -11.02
N GLU A 121 -9.69 14.09 -11.48
CA GLU A 121 -10.31 13.46 -12.66
C GLU A 121 -9.43 13.53 -13.91
N LYS A 122 -8.77 14.68 -14.14
CA LYS A 122 -7.84 14.84 -15.28
C LYS A 122 -6.73 13.79 -15.29
N VAL A 123 -6.19 13.44 -14.11
CA VAL A 123 -5.12 12.44 -13.96
C VAL A 123 -5.68 11.04 -14.10
N LEU A 124 -6.91 10.81 -13.62
CA LEU A 124 -7.61 9.55 -13.81
C LEU A 124 -7.86 9.24 -15.28
N ASN A 125 -8.46 10.19 -16.00
CA ASN A 125 -8.77 10.03 -17.42
C ASN A 125 -7.52 9.79 -18.24
N ARG A 126 -6.43 10.55 -17.98
CA ARG A 126 -5.14 10.31 -18.63
C ARG A 126 -4.64 8.87 -18.42
N LYS A 127 -4.78 8.32 -17.22
CA LYS A 127 -4.40 6.92 -16.95
C LYS A 127 -5.31 5.93 -17.65
N LEU A 128 -6.63 6.15 -17.65
CA LEU A 128 -7.58 5.27 -18.32
C LEU A 128 -7.32 5.22 -19.83
N THR A 129 -7.11 6.37 -20.47
CA THR A 129 -6.72 6.44 -21.89
C THR A 129 -5.38 5.74 -22.14
N GLN A 130 -4.37 5.96 -21.27
CA GLN A 130 -3.07 5.29 -21.41
C GLN A 130 -3.18 3.76 -21.30
N TYR A 131 -4.16 3.26 -20.54
CA TYR A 131 -4.38 1.83 -20.34
C TYR A 131 -5.40 1.23 -21.32
N GLY A 132 -5.99 2.02 -22.22
CA GLY A 132 -7.01 1.56 -23.18
C GLY A 132 -8.32 1.14 -22.51
N LEU A 133 -8.66 1.73 -21.35
CA LEU A 133 -9.86 1.43 -20.56
C LEU A 133 -10.96 2.50 -20.71
N MET A 134 -10.75 3.46 -21.60
CA MET A 134 -11.66 4.56 -21.94
C MET A 134 -11.82 4.56 -23.46
#